data_AF-A0A7L0I1G4-F1
#
_entry.id   AF-A0A7L0I1G4-F1
#
_cell.length_a   1.000
_cell.length_b   1.000
_cell.length_c   1.000
_cell.angle_alpha   90.00
_cell.angle_beta   90.00
_cell.angle_gamma   90.00
#
_symmetry.space_group_name_H-M   'P 1'
#
loop_
_entity.id
_entity.type
_entity.pdbx_description
1 polymer ?
#
loop_
_entity_poly.entity_id
_entity_poly.type
_entity_poly.pdbx_seq_one_letter_code
_entity_poly.pdbx_strand_id
1 'polypeptide(L)'
;LFQLQEQKVDKVCFYVALDVIPKEFVSNFTVYFLRDAKERVAEPSDLSEANEVLPEVIKFGVLTGDSLLMLKNAISQVNVQFYVPFLPIGNTKLEMPTVNLDREVTALATDPEVVEALESYAMTLQKLISIAVEEQMKKVPEGNGPLAEIDLWRERNENLSALTEQTKLPEVQKVLEILQEAESQHTGDLRMVLSHLR
;
A
#
# COMPACT_ATOMS: atom_id res chain seq x y z
N LEU A 1 4.41 31.13 63.06
CA LEU A 1 3.63 31.14 61.79
C LEU A 1 4.29 30.15 60.85
N PHE A 2 3.77 28.93 60.74
CA PHE A 2 4.24 27.97 59.74
C PHE A 2 3.43 28.19 58.46
N GLN A 3 4.12 28.46 57.35
CA GLN A 3 3.52 28.57 56.02
C GLN A 3 3.52 27.17 55.39
N LEU A 4 2.34 26.67 55.02
CA LEU A 4 2.20 25.46 54.22
C LEU A 4 2.51 25.82 52.77
N GLN A 5 3.52 25.17 52.18
CA GLN A 5 3.79 25.25 50.74
C GLN A 5 3.19 24.03 50.06
N GLU A 6 2.27 24.27 49.13
CA GLU A 6 1.74 23.25 48.22
C GLU A 6 2.68 23.14 47.02
N GLN A 7 3.24 21.94 46.81
CA GLN A 7 4.10 21.64 45.67
C GLN A 7 3.38 20.66 44.74
N LYS A 8 3.13 21.09 43.50
CA LYS A 8 2.53 20.24 42.47
C LYS A 8 3.62 19.28 41.95
N VAL A 9 3.39 17.98 42.11
CA VAL A 9 4.29 16.93 41.61
C VAL A 9 3.60 16.25 40.44
N ASP A 10 4.21 16.32 39.25
CA ASP A 10 3.71 15.61 38.08
C ASP A 10 4.05 14.12 38.24
N LYS A 11 3.01 13.28 38.37
CA LYS A 11 3.15 11.83 38.45
C LYS A 11 3.04 11.24 37.05
N VAL A 12 4.13 10.67 36.54
CA VAL A 12 4.11 9.91 35.28
C VAL A 12 3.40 8.58 35.53
N CYS A 13 2.31 8.33 34.81
CA CYS A 13 1.53 7.10 34.88
C CYS A 13 1.60 6.38 33.52
N PHE A 14 1.90 5.09 33.54
CA PHE A 14 1.82 4.21 32.38
C PHE A 14 0.52 3.41 32.45
N TYR A 15 -0.23 3.38 31.34
CA TYR A 15 -1.44 2.59 31.19
C TYR A 15 -1.12 1.42 30.25
N VAL A 16 -1.60 0.23 30.60
CA VAL A 16 -1.45 -0.98 29.78
C VAL A 16 -2.84 -1.51 29.49
N ALA A 17 -3.11 -1.74 28.21
CA ALA A 17 -4.32 -2.37 27.73
C ALA A 17 -3.94 -3.56 26.84
N LEU A 18 -4.78 -4.60 26.87
CA LEU A 18 -4.67 -5.76 25.99
C LEU A 18 -5.82 -5.70 24.98
N ASP A 19 -5.52 -6.00 23.71
CA ASP A 19 -6.43 -6.06 22.56
C ASP A 19 -7.08 -4.74 22.11
N VAL A 20 -7.59 -3.92 23.04
CA VAL A 20 -8.36 -2.72 22.72
C VAL A 20 -7.83 -1.52 23.49
N ILE A 21 -7.46 -0.47 22.75
CA ILE A 21 -7.09 0.83 23.33
C ILE A 21 -8.38 1.54 23.78
N PRO A 22 -8.52 1.90 25.07
CA PRO A 22 -9.70 2.63 25.53
C PRO A 22 -9.83 3.99 24.80
N LYS A 23 -11.07 4.39 24.49
CA LYS A 23 -11.37 5.58 23.68
C LYS A 23 -10.71 6.87 24.22
N GLU A 24 -10.57 6.98 25.54
CA GLU A 24 -9.93 8.10 26.21
C GLU A 24 -8.41 8.22 25.97
N PHE A 25 -7.76 7.16 25.48
CA PHE A 25 -6.31 7.13 25.19
C PHE A 25 -5.99 7.11 23.70
N VAL A 26 -6.98 7.12 22.80
CA VAL A 26 -6.77 7.02 21.34
C VAL A 26 -5.90 8.15 20.79
N SER A 27 -5.98 9.34 21.38
CA SER A 27 -5.19 10.51 20.96
C SER A 27 -3.84 10.62 21.67
N ASN A 28 -3.55 9.72 22.62
CA ASN A 28 -2.32 9.76 23.41
C ASN A 28 -1.16 9.07 22.68
N PHE A 29 0.06 9.48 23.03
CA PHE A 29 1.25 8.72 22.66
C PHE A 29 1.17 7.32 23.24
N THR A 30 1.01 6.32 22.37
CA THR A 30 0.79 4.93 22.76
C THR A 30 1.84 4.06 22.09
N VAL A 31 2.60 3.31 22.88
CA VAL A 31 3.50 2.26 22.37
C VAL A 31 2.70 0.96 22.32
N TYR A 32 2.76 0.25 21.19
CA TYR A 32 2.10 -1.04 21.03
C TYR A 32 3.11 -2.14 20.74
N PHE A 33 2.73 -3.36 21.11
CA PHE A 33 3.44 -4.59 20.81
C PHE A 33 2.46 -5.56 20.16
N LEU A 34 2.82 -6.10 19.00
CA LEU A 34 2.04 -7.10 18.26
C LEU A 34 2.85 -8.38 18.21
N ARG A 35 2.24 -9.48 18.65
CA ARG A 35 2.83 -10.80 18.48
C ARG A 35 2.63 -11.25 17.03
N ASP A 36 3.73 -11.42 16.31
CA ASP A 36 3.75 -11.96 14.94
C ASP A 36 4.15 -13.45 14.95
N ALA A 37 3.50 -14.21 15.84
CA ALA A 37 3.72 -15.63 16.00
C ALA A 37 2.40 -16.32 16.35
N LYS A 38 2.17 -17.50 15.76
CA LYS A 38 1.01 -18.35 16.09
C LYS A 38 1.13 -19.00 17.46
N GLU A 39 2.36 -19.28 17.87
CA GLU A 39 2.67 -19.98 19.12
C GLU A 39 2.95 -19.02 20.28
N ARG A 40 3.06 -19.58 21.49
CA ARG A 40 3.40 -18.80 22.68
C ARG A 40 4.86 -18.34 22.55
N VAL A 41 5.10 -17.04 22.70
CA VAL A 41 6.47 -16.50 22.76
C VAL A 41 7.13 -17.04 24.03
N ALA A 42 8.27 -17.70 23.87
CA ALA A 42 9.06 -18.19 24.98
C ALA A 42 9.57 -17.00 25.81
N GLU A 43 9.47 -17.11 27.14
CA GLU A 43 10.01 -16.11 28.04
C GLU A 43 11.55 -16.16 27.97
N PRO A 44 12.23 -15.07 27.57
CA PRO A 44 13.69 -15.05 27.51
C PRO A 44 14.29 -15.21 28.90
N SER A 45 15.40 -15.93 29.00
CA SER A 45 16.10 -16.15 30.26
C SER A 45 16.90 -14.92 30.73
N ASP A 46 17.33 -14.06 29.79
CA ASP A 46 18.03 -12.81 30.08
C ASP A 46 17.78 -11.72 29.01
N LEU A 47 18.31 -10.52 29.25
CA LEU A 47 18.19 -9.37 28.35
C LEU A 47 18.90 -9.56 27.01
N SER A 48 19.98 -10.35 26.97
CA SER A 48 20.71 -10.63 25.73
C SER A 48 19.86 -11.50 24.82
N GLU A 49 19.32 -12.60 25.35
CA GLU A 49 18.38 -13.47 24.64
C GLU A 49 17.10 -12.72 24.26
N ALA A 50 16.57 -11.86 25.13
CA ALA A 50 15.40 -11.05 24.83
C ALA A 50 15.61 -10.13 23.63
N ASN A 51 16.79 -9.50 23.52
CA ASN A 51 17.12 -8.62 22.41
C ASN A 51 17.33 -9.36 21.08
N GLU A 52 17.59 -10.67 21.13
CA GLU A 52 17.71 -11.52 19.93
C GLU A 52 16.36 -12.13 19.54
N VAL A 53 15.60 -12.67 20.50
CA VAL A 53 14.39 -13.46 20.23
C VAL A 53 13.14 -12.60 20.06
N LEU A 54 12.95 -11.56 20.88
CA LEU A 54 11.71 -10.79 20.87
C LEU A 54 11.49 -10.00 19.57
N PRO A 55 12.50 -9.38 18.93
CA PRO A 55 12.29 -8.66 17.66
C PRO A 55 11.80 -9.54 16.51
N GLU A 56 12.13 -10.83 16.53
CA GLU A 56 11.71 -11.80 15.49
C GLU A 56 10.22 -12.18 15.61
N VAL A 57 9.67 -12.15 16.83
CA VAL A 57 8.30 -12.66 17.11
C VAL A 57 7.35 -11.60 17.67
N ILE A 58 7.86 -10.41 18.01
CA ILE A 58 7.10 -9.26 18.51
C ILE A 58 7.47 -8.02 17.69
N LYS A 59 6.51 -7.51 16.94
CA LYS A 59 6.58 -6.21 16.29
C LYS A 59 6.16 -5.14 17.29
N PHE A 60 6.73 -3.93 17.16
CA PHE A 60 6.34 -2.80 17.99
C PHE A 60 6.23 -1.53 17.15
N GLY A 61 5.56 -0.54 17.71
CA GLY A 61 5.44 0.76 17.09
C GLY A 61 4.81 1.78 18.02
N VAL A 62 4.63 2.98 17.48
CA VAL A 62 4.06 4.11 18.20
C VAL A 62 2.82 4.59 17.45
N LEU A 63 1.74 4.75 18.19
CA LEU A 63 0.53 5.44 17.77
C LEU A 63 0.58 6.85 18.34
N THR A 64 0.47 7.82 17.45
CA THR A 64 0.33 9.25 17.77
C THR A 64 -1.04 9.70 17.30
N GLY A 65 -1.70 10.63 18.00
CA GLY A 65 -3.11 11.01 17.77
C GLY A 65 -3.54 11.45 16.35
N ASP A 66 -2.64 11.48 15.37
CA ASP A 66 -2.96 11.58 13.95
C ASP A 66 -3.17 10.17 13.36
N SER A 67 -4.43 9.79 13.16
CA SER A 67 -4.86 8.50 12.61
C SER A 67 -4.24 8.18 11.24
N LEU A 68 -3.91 9.19 10.43
CA LEU A 68 -3.24 9.00 9.14
C LEU A 68 -1.75 8.70 9.31
N LEU A 69 -1.11 9.30 10.32
CA LEU A 69 0.26 8.97 10.69
C LEU A 69 0.35 7.58 11.32
N MET A 70 -0.68 7.14 12.06
CA MET A 70 -0.81 5.76 12.56
C MET A 70 -0.90 4.75 11.41
N LEU A 71 -1.74 5.02 10.40
CA LEU A 71 -1.85 4.19 9.20
C LEU A 71 -0.54 4.20 8.40
N LYS A 72 0.09 5.36 8.24
CA LYS A 72 1.39 5.51 7.57
C LYS A 72 2.48 4.72 8.28
N ASN A 73 2.56 4.70 9.61
CA ASN A 73 3.55 3.91 10.34
C ASN A 73 3.29 2.40 10.25
N ALA A 74 2.03 1.98 10.30
CA ALA A 74 1.67 0.56 10.13
C ALA A 74 1.97 0.05 8.70
N ILE A 75 1.74 0.89 7.69
CA ILE A 75 2.00 0.57 6.28
C ILE A 75 3.49 0.74 5.93
N SER A 76 4.20 1.71 6.52
CA SER A 76 5.62 1.99 6.23
C SER A 76 6.59 0.93 6.74
N GLN A 77 6.17 0.03 7.64
CA GLN A 77 6.97 -1.16 8.00
C GLN A 77 6.94 -2.24 6.91
N VAL A 78 6.09 -2.10 5.88
CA VAL A 78 6.15 -2.92 4.67
C VAL A 78 7.22 -2.32 3.76
N ASN A 79 8.47 -2.66 4.05
CA ASN A 79 9.59 -2.37 3.17
C ASN A 79 9.43 -3.26 1.92
N VAL A 80 8.78 -2.74 0.87
CA VAL A 80 8.72 -3.39 -0.45
C VAL A 80 10.09 -3.24 -1.13
N GLN A 81 11.13 -3.74 -0.48
CA GLN A 81 12.47 -3.86 -1.03
C GLN A 81 12.65 -5.30 -1.54
N PHE A 82 11.78 -5.73 -2.44
CA PHE A 82 12.09 -6.87 -3.30
C PHE A 82 11.68 -6.52 -4.73
N TYR A 83 12.71 -6.34 -5.55
CA TYR A 83 12.67 -6.40 -7.00
C TYR A 83 11.86 -7.64 -7.40
N VAL A 84 10.66 -7.46 -7.95
CA VAL A 84 9.95 -8.57 -8.62
C VAL A 84 9.60 -8.11 -10.02
N PRO A 85 10.33 -8.57 -11.06
CA PRO A 85 10.09 -8.16 -12.44
C PRO A 85 8.73 -8.62 -12.99
N PHE A 86 7.99 -9.47 -12.27
CA PHE A 86 6.72 -10.03 -12.70
C PHE A 86 5.90 -10.44 -11.48
N LEU A 87 5.14 -9.52 -10.89
CA LEU A 87 4.02 -9.93 -10.04
C LEU A 87 2.76 -9.93 -10.92
N PRO A 88 2.10 -11.08 -11.10
CA PRO A 88 0.75 -11.08 -11.61
C PRO A 88 -0.09 -10.21 -10.65
N ILE A 89 -0.84 -9.25 -11.21
CA ILE A 89 -2.06 -8.75 -10.54
C ILE A 89 -2.82 -10.02 -10.19
N GLY A 90 -3.51 -10.12 -9.05
CA GLY A 90 -4.45 -11.21 -8.79
C GLY A 90 -5.06 -11.75 -10.11
N ASN A 91 -4.53 -12.89 -10.55
CA ASN A 91 -4.73 -13.59 -11.83
C ASN A 91 -4.77 -12.79 -13.16
N THR A 92 -4.47 -11.49 -13.21
CA THR A 92 -4.63 -10.66 -14.41
C THR A 92 -3.29 -10.09 -14.83
N LYS A 93 -2.81 -10.39 -16.03
CA LYS A 93 -1.57 -9.84 -16.58
C LYS A 93 -1.97 -8.75 -17.57
N LEU A 94 -1.35 -7.56 -17.51
CA LEU A 94 -1.53 -6.60 -18.60
C LEU A 94 -1.01 -7.25 -19.88
N GLU A 95 -1.91 -7.50 -20.82
CA GLU A 95 -1.49 -7.93 -22.15
C GLU A 95 -0.68 -6.79 -22.79
N MET A 96 0.33 -7.14 -23.56
CA MET A 96 1.12 -6.15 -24.29
C MET A 96 0.47 -5.92 -25.66
N PRO A 97 0.54 -4.70 -26.22
CA PRO A 97 0.04 -4.46 -27.55
C PRO A 97 0.81 -5.33 -28.55
N THR A 98 0.09 -5.97 -29.48
CA THR A 98 0.68 -6.79 -30.55
C THR A 98 1.43 -5.98 -31.60
N VAL A 99 1.34 -4.65 -31.52
CA VAL A 99 1.94 -3.71 -32.47
C VAL A 99 3.42 -3.52 -32.17
N ASN A 100 4.26 -3.50 -33.20
CA ASN A 100 5.69 -3.21 -33.04
C ASN A 100 5.88 -1.73 -32.62
N LEU A 101 6.38 -1.55 -31.40
CA LEU A 101 6.68 -0.25 -30.80
C LEU A 101 8.14 0.18 -30.97
N ASP A 102 8.96 -0.45 -31.82
CA ASP A 102 10.39 -0.11 -31.95
C ASP A 102 10.64 1.19 -32.73
N ARG A 103 9.63 1.66 -33.47
CA ARG A 103 9.67 2.90 -34.25
C ARG A 103 9.62 4.14 -33.35
N GLU A 104 9.97 5.30 -33.92
CA GLU A 104 9.87 6.59 -33.25
C GLU A 104 8.41 6.97 -33.00
N VAL A 105 8.14 7.67 -31.88
CA VAL A 105 6.79 8.07 -31.44
C VAL A 105 6.07 8.87 -32.53
N THR A 106 6.75 9.83 -33.14
CA THR A 106 6.21 10.70 -34.20
C THR A 106 5.80 9.90 -35.45
N ALA A 107 6.59 8.91 -35.85
CA ALA A 107 6.28 8.05 -36.99
C ALA A 107 5.07 7.14 -36.69
N LEU A 108 4.98 6.60 -35.47
CA LEU A 108 3.86 5.76 -35.03
C LEU A 108 2.56 6.56 -34.87
N ALA A 109 2.64 7.81 -34.41
CA ALA A 109 1.48 8.69 -34.23
C ALA A 109 0.84 9.11 -35.56
N THR A 110 1.60 9.12 -36.66
CA THR A 110 1.08 9.42 -38.00
C THR A 110 0.48 8.20 -38.73
N ASP A 111 0.60 7.00 -38.17
CA ASP A 111 0.15 5.74 -38.76
C ASP A 111 -1.26 5.39 -38.21
N PRO A 112 -2.34 5.57 -39.00
CA PRO A 112 -3.70 5.45 -38.47
C PRO A 112 -4.05 4.04 -37.98
N GLU A 113 -3.48 3.01 -38.61
CA GLU A 113 -3.71 1.60 -38.24
C GLU A 113 -3.04 1.29 -36.88
N VAL A 114 -1.85 1.85 -36.65
CA VAL A 114 -1.17 1.77 -35.35
C VAL A 114 -1.95 2.51 -34.29
N VAL A 115 -2.39 3.75 -34.56
CA VAL A 115 -3.12 4.56 -33.59
C VAL A 115 -4.42 3.87 -33.18
N GLU A 116 -5.21 3.36 -34.12
CA GLU A 116 -6.46 2.63 -33.83
C GLU A 116 -6.21 1.38 -32.96
N ALA A 117 -5.14 0.62 -33.25
CA ALA A 117 -4.77 -0.53 -32.43
C ALA A 117 -4.35 -0.13 -31.01
N LEU A 118 -3.62 0.99 -30.86
CA LEU A 118 -3.21 1.52 -29.55
C LEU A 118 -4.38 2.12 -28.77
N GLU A 119 -5.37 2.70 -29.45
CA GLU A 119 -6.63 3.17 -28.85
C GLU A 119 -7.44 1.99 -28.31
N SER A 120 -7.58 0.91 -29.08
CA SER A 120 -8.23 -0.33 -28.65
C SER A 120 -7.51 -0.95 -27.45
N TYR A 121 -6.18 -0.92 -27.47
CA TYR A 121 -5.35 -1.32 -26.34
C TYR A 121 -5.60 -0.46 -25.10
N ALA A 122 -5.61 0.87 -25.25
CA ALA A 122 -5.86 1.81 -24.15
C ALA A 122 -7.23 1.60 -23.49
N MET A 123 -8.29 1.41 -24.28
CA MET A 123 -9.64 1.10 -23.76
C MET A 123 -9.65 -0.24 -23.01
N THR A 124 -8.96 -1.25 -23.53
CA THR A 124 -8.85 -2.56 -22.88
C THR A 124 -8.09 -2.44 -21.55
N LEU A 125 -6.96 -1.74 -21.55
CA LEU A 125 -6.16 -1.46 -20.37
C LEU A 125 -6.98 -0.73 -19.30
N GLN A 126 -7.72 0.31 -19.69
CA GLN A 126 -8.60 1.06 -18.81
C GLN A 126 -9.65 0.14 -18.16
N LYS A 127 -10.31 -0.71 -18.95
CA LYS A 127 -11.31 -1.66 -18.45
C LYS A 127 -10.70 -2.66 -17.46
N LEU A 128 -9.52 -3.20 -17.75
CA LEU A 128 -8.83 -4.13 -16.86
C LEU A 128 -8.44 -3.49 -15.53
N ILE A 129 -7.93 -2.25 -15.56
CA ILE A 129 -7.62 -1.49 -14.35
C ILE A 129 -8.88 -1.29 -13.51
N SER A 130 -10.00 -0.87 -14.12
CA SER A 130 -11.26 -0.67 -13.40
C SER A 130 -11.76 -1.97 -12.75
N ILE A 131 -11.74 -3.09 -13.47
CA ILE A 131 -12.13 -4.40 -12.93
C ILE A 131 -11.24 -4.79 -11.75
N ALA A 132 -9.92 -4.70 -11.91
CA ALA A 132 -8.97 -5.08 -10.86
C ALA A 132 -9.15 -4.23 -9.59
N VAL A 133 -9.33 -2.91 -9.74
CA VAL A 133 -9.59 -2.00 -8.61
C VAL A 133 -10.92 -2.34 -7.94
N GLU A 134 -11.99 -2.53 -8.70
CA GLU A 134 -13.30 -2.92 -8.15
C GLU A 134 -13.24 -4.25 -7.39
N GLU A 135 -12.52 -5.24 -7.90
CA GLU A 135 -12.32 -6.53 -7.24
C GLU A 135 -11.61 -6.35 -5.89
N GLN A 136 -10.55 -5.56 -5.82
CA GLN A 136 -9.88 -5.27 -4.55
C GLN A 136 -10.81 -4.53 -3.57
N MET A 137 -11.63 -3.60 -4.06
CA MET A 137 -12.58 -2.83 -3.25
C MET A 137 -13.72 -3.69 -2.68
N LYS A 138 -14.12 -4.75 -3.38
CA LYS A 138 -15.19 -5.69 -2.94
C LYS A 138 -14.71 -6.68 -1.87
N LYS A 139 -13.41 -6.90 -1.71
CA LYS A 139 -12.88 -7.83 -0.69
C LYS A 139 -13.26 -7.42 0.73
N VAL A 140 -13.47 -8.40 1.59
CA VAL A 140 -13.75 -8.23 3.02
C VAL A 140 -12.70 -9.01 3.82
N PRO A 141 -12.45 -8.63 5.09
CA PRO A 141 -11.49 -9.34 5.91
C PRO A 141 -11.86 -10.81 6.07
N GLU A 142 -10.88 -11.70 5.90
CA GLU A 142 -11.06 -13.12 6.21
C GLU A 142 -10.86 -13.35 7.71
N GLY A 143 -11.95 -13.26 8.47
CA GLY A 143 -11.95 -13.48 9.92
C GLY A 143 -12.40 -12.25 10.70
N ASN A 144 -12.22 -12.31 12.02
CA ASN A 144 -12.68 -11.26 12.94
C ASN A 144 -11.48 -10.55 13.60
N GLY A 145 -11.63 -9.25 13.82
CA GLY A 145 -10.69 -8.45 14.60
C GLY A 145 -9.56 -7.80 13.76
N PRO A 146 -8.69 -7.03 14.41
CA PRO A 146 -7.77 -6.11 13.73
C PRO A 146 -6.71 -6.80 12.86
N LEU A 147 -6.31 -8.03 13.17
CA LEU A 147 -5.34 -8.76 12.35
C LEU A 147 -5.90 -9.13 10.97
N ALA A 148 -7.17 -9.53 10.88
CA ALA A 148 -7.82 -9.84 9.61
C ALA A 148 -7.93 -8.60 8.71
N GLU A 149 -8.15 -7.42 9.31
CA GLU A 149 -8.13 -6.15 8.58
C GLU A 149 -6.72 -5.82 8.07
N ILE A 150 -5.68 -6.00 8.90
CA ILE A 150 -4.29 -5.77 8.51
C ILE A 150 -3.89 -6.66 7.33
N ASP A 151 -4.25 -7.95 7.36
CA ASP A 151 -3.92 -8.90 6.29
C ASP A 151 -4.64 -8.51 4.99
N LEU A 152 -5.92 -8.13 5.06
CA LEU A 152 -6.65 -7.59 3.91
C LEU A 152 -5.98 -6.35 3.33
N TRP A 153 -5.60 -5.39 4.18
CA TRP A 153 -4.96 -4.16 3.73
C TRP A 153 -3.58 -4.41 3.12
N ARG A 154 -2.83 -5.39 3.63
CA ARG A 154 -1.56 -5.83 3.05
C ARG A 154 -1.78 -6.40 1.65
N GLU A 155 -2.71 -7.34 1.52
CA GLU A 155 -3.04 -7.97 0.24
C GLU A 155 -3.51 -6.94 -0.80
N ARG A 156 -4.37 -5.99 -0.39
CA ARG A 156 -4.81 -4.88 -1.24
C ARG A 156 -3.64 -4.01 -1.69
N ASN A 157 -2.76 -3.63 -0.76
CA ASN A 157 -1.60 -2.80 -1.06
C ASN A 157 -0.65 -3.50 -2.03
N GLU A 158 -0.36 -4.79 -1.83
CA GLU A 158 0.48 -5.59 -2.73
C GLU A 158 -0.11 -5.62 -4.15
N ASN A 159 -1.42 -5.89 -4.28
CA ASN A 159 -2.08 -5.95 -5.58
C ASN A 159 -2.15 -4.59 -6.29
N LEU A 160 -2.51 -3.52 -5.58
CA LEU A 160 -2.63 -2.17 -6.17
C LEU A 160 -1.26 -1.55 -6.47
N SER A 161 -0.24 -1.79 -5.64
CA SER A 161 1.13 -1.35 -5.93
C SER A 161 1.72 -2.09 -7.13
N ALA A 162 1.49 -3.40 -7.26
CA ALA A 162 1.89 -4.16 -8.44
C ALA A 162 1.20 -3.66 -9.72
N LEU A 163 -0.10 -3.32 -9.63
CA LEU A 163 -0.83 -2.69 -10.74
C LEU A 163 -0.22 -1.34 -11.11
N THR A 164 0.08 -0.51 -10.11
CA THR A 164 0.71 0.80 -10.29
C THR A 164 2.07 0.68 -10.98
N GLU A 165 2.91 -0.27 -10.58
CA GLU A 165 4.20 -0.51 -11.22
C GLU A 165 4.05 -0.99 -12.67
N GLN A 166 3.08 -1.85 -12.98
CA GLN A 166 2.81 -2.28 -14.34
C GLN A 166 2.42 -1.11 -15.27
N THR A 167 1.69 -0.11 -14.75
CA THR A 167 1.39 1.09 -15.55
C THR A 167 2.60 1.98 -15.82
N LYS A 168 3.71 1.79 -15.08
CA LYS A 168 4.97 2.52 -15.29
C LYS A 168 5.90 1.82 -16.27
N LEU A 169 5.53 0.65 -16.80
CA LEU A 169 6.34 -0.07 -17.77
C LEU A 169 6.62 0.81 -19.01
N PRO A 170 7.85 0.75 -19.58
CA PRO A 170 8.25 1.58 -20.71
C PRO A 170 7.30 1.49 -21.90
N GLU A 171 6.75 0.31 -22.16
CA GLU A 171 5.81 0.05 -23.25
C GLU A 171 4.51 0.82 -23.03
N VAL A 172 3.96 0.79 -21.81
CA VAL A 172 2.72 1.52 -21.47
C VAL A 172 2.95 3.03 -21.53
N GLN A 173 4.11 3.51 -21.07
CA GLN A 173 4.48 4.92 -21.18
C GLN A 173 4.62 5.35 -22.65
N LYS A 174 5.25 4.51 -23.49
CA LYS A 174 5.39 4.77 -24.92
C LYS A 174 4.04 4.81 -25.64
N VAL A 175 3.09 3.95 -25.28
CA VAL A 175 1.71 4.02 -25.81
C VAL A 175 1.06 5.36 -25.46
N LEU A 176 1.20 5.84 -24.22
CA LEU A 176 0.65 7.14 -23.80
C LEU A 176 1.27 8.30 -24.58
N GLU A 177 2.57 8.25 -24.85
CA GLU A 177 3.27 9.26 -25.65
C GLU A 177 2.77 9.27 -27.11
N ILE A 178 2.62 8.10 -27.73
CA ILE A 178 2.11 7.98 -29.10
C ILE A 178 0.67 8.49 -29.21
N LEU A 179 -0.21 8.10 -28.28
CA LEU A 179 -1.61 8.55 -28.28
C LEU A 179 -1.71 10.06 -28.01
N GLN A 180 -0.82 10.63 -27.18
CA GLN A 180 -0.75 12.07 -26.97
C GLN A 180 -0.30 12.81 -28.24
N GLU A 181 0.75 12.32 -28.91
CA GLU A 181 1.26 12.92 -30.14
C GLU A 181 0.25 12.82 -31.29
N ALA A 182 -0.52 11.72 -31.35
CA ALA A 182 -1.61 11.52 -32.29
C ALA A 182 -2.88 12.34 -31.97
N GLU A 183 -2.86 13.15 -30.89
CA GLU A 183 -4.01 13.90 -30.38
C GLU A 183 -5.26 13.01 -30.16
N SER A 184 -5.05 11.75 -29.76
CA SER A 184 -6.14 10.79 -29.56
C SER A 184 -7.06 11.22 -28.42
N GLN A 185 -8.37 11.14 -28.67
CA GLN A 185 -9.43 11.40 -27.69
C GLN A 185 -9.37 10.48 -26.46
N HIS A 186 -8.79 9.28 -26.58
CA HIS A 186 -8.74 8.28 -25.50
C HIS A 186 -7.58 8.50 -24.52
N THR A 187 -6.65 9.40 -24.85
CA THR A 187 -5.51 9.74 -23.99
C THR A 187 -5.95 10.35 -22.65
N GLY A 188 -7.00 11.19 -22.67
CA GLY A 188 -7.52 11.84 -21.47
C GLY A 188 -8.10 10.85 -20.46
N ASP A 189 -8.92 9.92 -20.94
CA ASP A 189 -9.57 8.90 -20.11
C ASP A 189 -8.55 7.94 -19.49
N LEU A 190 -7.57 7.50 -20.27
CA LEU A 190 -6.50 6.64 -19.75
C LEU A 190 -5.66 7.36 -18.70
N ARG A 191 -5.29 8.63 -18.92
CA ARG A 191 -4.57 9.44 -17.92
C ARG A 191 -5.35 9.62 -16.63
N MET A 192 -6.66 9.83 -16.73
CA MET A 192 -7.53 9.94 -15.57
C MET A 192 -7.47 8.65 -14.73
N VAL A 193 -7.66 7.49 -15.35
CA VAL A 193 -7.60 6.20 -14.66
C VAL A 193 -6.21 5.94 -14.05
N LEU A 194 -5.14 6.29 -14.75
CA LEU A 194 -3.77 6.19 -14.22
C LEU A 194 -3.50 7.13 -13.05
N SER A 195 -4.13 8.30 -13.01
CA SER A 195 -4.01 9.24 -11.90
C SER A 195 -4.68 8.73 -10.62
N HIS A 196 -5.74 7.92 -10.73
CA HIS A 196 -6.39 7.30 -9.58
C HIS A 196 -5.57 6.17 -8.93
N LEU A 197 -4.49 5.70 -9.59
CA LEU A 197 -3.58 4.69 -9.06
C LEU A 197 -2.34 5.29 -8.37
N ARG A 198 -2.08 6.59 -8.51
CA ARG A 198 -0.86 7.27 -8.05
C ARG A 198 -1.14 8.19 -6.87
#